data_AF-A0A9D9YEG1-F1
#
_entry.id   AF-A0A9D9YEG1-F1
#
_cell.length_a   1.000
_cell.length_b   1.000
_cell.length_c   1.000
_cell.angle_alpha   90.00
_cell.angle_beta   90.00
_cell.angle_gamma   90.00
#
_symmetry.space_group_name_H-M   'P 1'
#
loop_
_entity.id
_entity.type
_entity.pdbx_description
1 polymer ?
#
loop_
_entity_poly.entity_id
_entity_poly.type
_entity_poly.pdbx_seq_one_letter_code
_entity_poly.pdbx_strand_id
1 'polypeptide(L)' 'MILNYLKKQKLTKKEKNHNKKLAQERVLNEKFLSILKRFKIIACHYRNRRKRFGLRFNLLAGIYNFELKNGF' A
#
# COMPACT_ATOMS: atom_id res chain seq x y z
N MET A 1 -14.88 2.72 2.70
CA MET A 1 -16.03 1.82 2.93
C MET A 1 -16.69 1.58 1.58
N ILE A 2 -16.99 0.31 1.29
CA ILE A 2 -17.00 -0.32 -0.03
C ILE A 2 -18.04 0.33 -0.97
N LEU A 3 -17.58 0.98 -2.05
CA LEU A 3 -18.45 1.24 -3.20
C LEU A 3 -18.76 -0.12 -3.83
N ASN A 4 -19.99 -0.57 -3.58
CA ASN A 4 -20.57 -1.78 -4.11
C ASN A 4 -20.59 -1.64 -5.65
N TYR A 5 -19.53 -2.12 -6.28
CA TYR A 5 -19.34 -2.00 -7.71
C TYR A 5 -20.31 -2.96 -8.37
N LEU A 6 -21.39 -2.43 -8.95
CA LEU A 6 -22.34 -3.18 -9.78
C LEU A 6 -21.55 -3.83 -10.93
N LYS A 7 -21.10 -5.07 -10.69
CA LYS A 7 -20.34 -5.87 -11.66
C LYS A 7 -21.19 -5.95 -12.94
N LYS A 8 -20.59 -5.54 -14.07
CA LYS A 8 -21.11 -5.60 -15.46
C LYS A 8 -21.79 -4.35 -16.05
N GLN A 9 -21.82 -3.19 -15.36
CA GLN A 9 -22.29 -1.95 -16.00
C GLN A 9 -21.19 -1.27 -16.83
N LYS A 10 -21.55 -0.66 -17.96
CA LYS A 10 -20.62 0.15 -18.77
C LYS A 10 -20.24 1.39 -17.96
N LEU A 11 -18.97 1.48 -17.56
CA LEU A 11 -18.47 2.68 -16.90
C LEU A 11 -18.55 3.89 -17.83
N THR A 12 -18.95 5.01 -17.26
CA THR A 12 -18.78 6.32 -17.88
C THR A 12 -17.30 6.69 -18.01
N LYS A 13 -16.98 7.63 -18.92
CA LYS A 13 -15.60 8.09 -19.13
C LYS A 13 -14.98 8.70 -17.87
N LYS A 14 -15.79 9.38 -17.04
CA LYS A 14 -15.36 9.95 -15.76
C LYS A 14 -14.96 8.87 -14.74
N GLU A 15 -15.78 7.82 -14.61
CA GLU A 15 -15.49 6.70 -13.70
C GLU A 15 -14.25 5.92 -14.15
N LYS A 16 -14.06 5.71 -15.45
CA LYS A 16 -12.83 5.10 -15.98
C LYS A 16 -11.59 5.90 -15.62
N ASN A 17 -11.64 7.23 -15.77
CA ASN A 17 -10.53 8.10 -15.40
C ASN A 17 -10.26 8.09 -13.90
N HIS A 18 -11.31 8.08 -13.07
CA HIS A 18 -11.17 7.96 -11.63
C HIS A 18 -10.54 6.61 -11.24
N ASN A 19 -11.02 5.50 -11.80
CA ASN A 19 -10.47 4.18 -11.55
C ASN A 19 -9.01 4.06 -12.03
N LYS A 20 -8.64 4.74 -13.12
CA LYS A 20 -7.25 4.80 -13.58
C LYS A 20 -6.35 5.51 -12.57
N LYS A 21 -6.78 6.64 -12.01
CA LYS A 21 -6.04 7.34 -10.94
C LYS A 21 -5.89 6.48 -9.69
N LEU A 22 -7.00 5.86 -9.25
CA LEU A 22 -6.96 4.95 -8.10
C LEU A 22 -6.04 3.75 -8.34
N ALA A 23 -6.03 3.19 -9.55
CA ALA A 23 -5.13 2.10 -9.89
C ALA A 23 -3.65 2.54 -9.81
N GLN A 24 -3.32 3.73 -10.30
CA GLN A 24 -1.97 4.29 -10.21
C GLN A 24 -1.51 4.44 -8.75
N GLU A 25 -2.37 4.95 -7.87
CA GLU A 25 -2.08 5.07 -6.44
C GLU A 25 -1.91 3.70 -5.77
N ARG A 26 -2.72 2.71 -6.16
CA ARG A 26 -2.62 1.34 -5.64
C ARG A 26 -1.30 0.68 -5.99
N VAL A 27 -0.77 0.87 -7.20
CA VAL A 27 0.53 0.30 -7.60
C VAL A 27 1.65 0.74 -6.66
N LEU A 28 1.69 2.01 -6.27
CA LEU A 28 2.68 2.54 -5.32
C LEU A 28 2.51 1.90 -3.93
N ASN A 29 1.26 1.82 -3.46
CA ASN A 29 0.94 1.23 -2.17
C ASN A 29 1.24 -0.29 -2.14
N GLU A 30 1.04 -1.00 -3.25
CA GLU A 30 1.35 -2.42 -3.38
C GLU A 30 2.85 -2.70 -3.30
N LYS A 31 3.71 -1.88 -3.92
CA LYS A 31 5.18 -1.97 -3.79
C LYS A 31 5.58 -1.87 -2.31
N PHE A 32 5.05 -0.87 -1.60
CA PHE A 32 5.31 -0.68 -0.18
C PHE A 32 4.80 -1.85 0.68
N LEU A 33 3.56 -2.31 0.45
CA LEU A 33 2.98 -3.45 1.17
C LEU A 33 3.75 -4.76 0.93
N SER A 34 4.30 -4.96 -0.27
CA SER A 34 5.15 -6.12 -0.59
C SER A 34 6.43 -6.12 0.26
N ILE A 35 7.08 -4.97 0.40
CA ILE A 35 8.25 -4.79 1.26
C ILE A 35 7.90 -5.11 2.73
N LEU A 36 6.79 -4.57 3.23
CA LEU A 36 6.33 -4.85 4.61
C LEU A 36 6.03 -6.32 4.87
N LYS A 37 5.50 -7.04 3.87
CA LYS A 37 5.28 -8.49 3.94
C LYS A 37 6.61 -9.25 3.97
N ARG A 38 7.59 -8.85 3.16
CA ARG A 38 8.94 -9.45 3.14
C ARG A 38 9.64 -9.36 4.51
N PHE A 39 9.52 -8.22 5.18
CA PHE A 39 10.06 -8.02 6.53
C PHE A 39 9.23 -8.67 7.65
N LYS A 40 8.18 -9.44 7.30
CA LYS A 40 7.26 -10.10 8.23
C LYS A 40 6.61 -9.15 9.24
N ILE A 41 6.53 -7.85 8.92
CA ILE A 41 5.88 -6.84 9.75
C ILE A 41 4.38 -7.10 9.82
N ILE A 42 3.78 -7.42 8.66
CA ILE A 42 2.34 -7.70 8.49
C ILE A 42 2.07 -9.19 8.20
N ALA A 43 3.04 -9.89 7.59
CA ALA A 43 2.83 -11.26 7.11
C ALA A 43 2.72 -12.32 8.22
N CYS A 44 3.08 -12.00 9.46
CA CYS A 44 2.93 -12.93 10.58
C CYS A 44 2.32 -12.21 11.79
N HIS A 45 1.66 -12.98 12.66
CA HIS A 45 1.12 -12.44 13.90
C HIS A 45 2.28 -11.93 14.75
N TYR A 46 2.33 -10.61 14.93
CA TYR A 46 3.47 -9.95 15.57
C TYR A 46 3.47 -10.30 17.07
N ARG A 47 4.23 -11.33 17.46
CA ARG A 47 4.16 -11.97 18.78
C ARG A 47 4.62 -11.10 19.96
N ASN A 48 5.30 -9.97 19.72
CA ASN A 48 5.80 -9.10 20.79
C ASN A 48 4.95 -7.83 20.93
N ARG A 49 4.73 -7.36 22.18
CA ARG A 49 3.94 -6.15 22.50
C ARG A 49 4.22 -5.04 21.48
N ARG A 50 3.17 -4.55 20.82
CA ARG A 50 3.16 -3.54 19.73
C ARG A 50 3.96 -2.26 20.02
N LYS A 51 4.49 -2.07 21.24
CA LYS A 51 5.42 -1.01 21.65
C LYS A 51 6.57 -0.78 20.66
N ARG A 52 7.13 -1.83 20.05
CA ARG A 52 8.23 -1.71 19.06
C ARG A 52 7.78 -1.76 17.59
N PHE A 53 6.48 -1.96 17.32
CA PHE A 53 5.96 -2.00 15.96
C PHE A 53 6.16 -0.65 15.26
N GLY A 54 5.78 0.44 15.93
CA GLY A 54 5.95 1.79 15.41
C GLY A 54 7.41 2.10 15.06
N LEU A 55 8.37 1.72 15.92
CA LEU A 55 9.79 1.94 15.66
C LEU A 55 10.28 1.21 14.40
N ARG A 56 9.93 -0.08 14.24
CA ARG A 56 10.31 -0.86 13.04
C ARG A 56 9.63 -0.33 11.79
N PHE A 57 8.36 0.07 11.90
CA PHE A 57 7.61 0.67 10.79
C PHE A 57 8.21 2.01 10.37
N ASN A 58 8.53 2.88 11.32
CA ASN A 58 9.16 4.18 11.05
C ASN A 58 10.54 4.02 10.40
N LEU A 59 11.34 3.05 10.85
CA LEU A 59 12.63 2.76 10.23
C LEU A 59 12.46 2.29 8.78
N LEU A 60 11.51 1.39 8.51
CA LEU A 60 11.22 0.92 7.15
C LEU A 60 10.67 2.03 6.25
N ALA A 61 9.82 2.90 6.78
CA ALA A 61 9.33 4.07 6.06
C ALA A 61 10.49 5.03 5.72
N GLY A 62 11.43 5.24 6.65
CA GLY A 62 12.63 6.03 6.41
C GLY A 62 13.51 5.45 5.30
N ILE A 63 13.78 4.13 5.34
CA ILE A 63 14.56 3.44 4.30
C ILE A 63 13.87 3.54 2.94
N TYR A 64 12.56 3.27 2.89
CA TYR A 64 11.80 3.34 1.64
C TYR A 64 11.77 4.76 1.06
N ASN A 65 11.60 5.78 1.90
CA ASN A 65 11.65 7.18 1.46
C ASN A 65 13.05 7.58 0.97
N PHE A 66 14.11 7.05 1.58
CA PHE A 66 15.48 7.24 1.12
C PHE A 66 15.73 6.58 -0.24
N GLU A 67 15.29 5.32 -0.41
CA GLU A 67 15.37 4.61 -1.70
C GLU A 67 14.61 5.34 -2.81
N LEU A 68 13.38 5.79 -2.52
CA LEU A 68 12.57 6.59 -3.46
C LEU A 68 13.28 7.89 -3.87
N LYS A 69 13.90 8.59 -2.92
CA LYS A 69 14.64 9.83 -3.21
C LYS A 69 15.88 9.58 -4.06
N ASN A 70 16.50 8.42 -3.92
CA ASN A 70 17.69 8.03 -4.68
C ASN A 70 17.35 7.35 -6.03
N GLY A 71 16.07 7.18 -6.36
CA GLY A 71 15.63 6.70 -7.67
C GLY A 71 15.63 5.18 -7.85
N PHE A 72 15.56 4.39 -6.77
CA PHE A 72 15.36 2.92 -6.81
C PHE A 72 13.87 2.52 -6.61
#